data_AF-A0A4Y9MFW3-F1
#
_entry.id   AF-A0A4Y9MFW3-F1
#
_cell.length_a   1.000
_cell.length_b   1.000
_cell.length_c   1.000
_cell.angle_alpha   90.00
_cell.angle_beta   90.00
_cell.angle_gamma   90.00
#
_symmetry.space_group_name_H-M   'P 1'
#
loop_
_entity.id
_entity.type
_entity.pdbx_description
1 polymer ?
#
loop_
_entity_poly.entity_id
_entity_poly.type
_entity_poly.pdbx_seq_one_letter_code
_entity_poly.pdbx_strand_id
1 'polypeptide(L)'
;MGKRTSSHVSGDLAEVEVFGHLLRTGAAINSLTGSDTGWDLHLHVPDQIVDVDSSKSWTMSGHSAHVQVKFRSKANSARVSIGTMKDWISGSRSGTPTFVFLLDDAGGLNYLTPCDLQNVVNARPNARATTKIDLRSAPCHAYRACRIKPRA
;
A
#
# COMPACT_ATOMS: atom_id res chain seq x y z
N MET A 1 -17.30 2.21 25.58
CA MET A 1 -15.87 1.91 25.78
C MET A 1 -15.33 1.32 24.48
N GLY A 2 -14.24 1.84 23.92
CA GLY A 2 -13.67 1.31 22.68
C GLY A 2 -13.09 -0.10 22.91
N LYS A 3 -13.50 -1.08 22.12
CA LYS A 3 -13.02 -2.47 22.24
C LYS A 3 -11.90 -2.69 21.23
N ARG A 4 -10.67 -2.88 21.73
CA ARG A 4 -9.54 -3.34 20.92
C ARG A 4 -9.58 -4.86 20.81
N THR A 5 -9.28 -5.40 19.64
CA THR A 5 -9.31 -6.85 19.36
C THR A 5 -7.93 -7.29 18.87
N SER A 6 -7.66 -8.60 18.90
CA SER A 6 -6.43 -9.17 18.37
C SER A 6 -6.16 -8.78 16.91
N SER A 7 -7.21 -8.70 16.08
CA SER A 7 -7.10 -8.26 14.69
C SER A 7 -6.63 -6.81 14.55
N HIS A 8 -7.00 -5.93 15.47
CA HIS A 8 -6.49 -4.55 15.48
C HIS A 8 -4.99 -4.57 15.81
N VAL A 9 -4.58 -5.30 16.84
CA VAL A 9 -3.17 -5.43 17.23
C VAL A 9 -2.32 -6.02 16.10
N SER A 10 -2.80 -7.05 15.41
CA SER A 10 -2.09 -7.60 14.24
C SER A 10 -1.98 -6.60 13.08
N GLY A 11 -3.00 -5.75 12.89
CA GLY A 11 -2.94 -4.65 11.92
C GLY A 11 -1.86 -3.63 12.28
N ASP A 12 -1.85 -3.18 13.54
CA ASP A 12 -0.87 -2.21 14.05
C ASP A 12 0.56 -2.75 13.94
N LEU A 13 0.78 -4.02 14.29
CA LEU A 13 2.10 -4.67 14.15
C LEU A 13 2.53 -4.77 12.68
N ALA A 14 1.60 -5.08 11.77
CA ALA A 14 1.90 -5.11 10.35
C ALA A 14 2.27 -3.73 9.80
N GLU A 15 1.59 -2.67 10.26
CA GLU A 15 1.93 -1.29 9.91
C GLU A 15 3.36 -0.94 10.36
N VAL A 16 3.73 -1.30 11.58
CA VAL A 16 5.09 -1.09 12.12
C VAL A 16 6.14 -1.84 11.30
N GLU A 17 5.86 -3.07 10.88
CA GLU A 17 6.78 -3.86 10.08
C GLU A 17 6.99 -3.27 8.68
N VAL A 18 5.90 -2.91 8.00
CA VAL A 18 5.97 -2.23 6.69
C VAL A 18 6.70 -0.89 6.82
N PHE A 19 6.43 -0.14 7.88
CA PHE A 19 7.12 1.11 8.18
C PHE A 19 8.63 0.90 8.28
N GLY A 20 9.08 -0.12 9.02
CA GLY A 20 10.50 -0.47 9.13
C GLY A 20 11.13 -0.86 7.78
N HIS A 21 10.43 -1.64 6.96
CA HIS A 21 10.89 -2.00 5.61
C HIS A 21 11.06 -0.78 4.71
N LEU A 22 10.09 0.12 4.71
CA LEU A 22 10.12 1.33 3.89
C LEU A 22 11.21 2.30 4.36
N LEU A 23 11.42 2.46 5.68
CA LEU A 23 12.50 3.29 6.20
C LEU A 23 13.86 2.79 5.70
N ARG A 24 14.07 1.47 5.67
CA ARG A 24 15.31 0.86 5.16
C ARG A 24 15.56 1.09 3.67
N THR A 25 14.58 1.58 2.91
CA THR A 25 14.79 1.97 1.51
C THR A 25 15.27 3.42 1.35
N GLY A 26 15.35 4.19 2.43
CA GLY A 26 15.61 5.63 2.42
C GLY A 26 14.34 6.48 2.27
N ALA A 27 13.15 5.90 2.38
CA ALA A 27 11.92 6.68 2.37
C ALA A 27 11.76 7.49 3.67
N ALA A 28 11.20 8.70 3.55
CA ALA A 28 10.72 9.44 4.71
C ALA A 28 9.22 9.17 4.87
N ILE A 29 8.78 8.78 6.06
CA ILE A 29 7.43 8.22 6.28
C ILE A 29 6.73 8.96 7.41
N ASN A 30 5.48 9.34 7.15
CA ASN A 30 4.54 9.82 8.15
C ASN A 30 3.48 8.74 8.38
N SER A 31 3.30 8.31 9.63
CA SER A 31 2.18 7.47 10.01
C SER A 31 0.90 8.30 10.01
N LEU A 32 -0.13 7.77 9.38
CA LEU A 32 -1.49 8.32 9.32
C LEU A 32 -2.48 7.42 10.08
N THR A 33 -1.97 6.52 10.93
CA THR A 33 -2.76 5.58 11.72
C THR A 33 -3.81 6.36 12.55
N GLY A 34 -5.08 6.01 12.36
CA GLY A 34 -6.20 6.68 13.03
C GLY A 34 -6.65 8.01 12.40
N SER A 35 -6.14 8.38 11.22
CA SER A 35 -6.65 9.52 10.46
C SER A 35 -7.95 9.18 9.72
N ASP A 36 -8.84 10.17 9.57
CA ASP A 36 -10.10 10.03 8.80
C ASP A 36 -9.88 9.88 7.29
N THR A 37 -8.62 9.98 6.82
CA THR A 37 -8.28 9.87 5.41
C THR A 37 -8.37 8.44 4.88
N GLY A 38 -8.40 7.45 5.79
CA GLY A 38 -8.47 6.03 5.45
C GLY A 38 -7.15 5.45 4.95
N TRP A 39 -6.05 6.20 5.02
CA TRP A 39 -4.69 5.74 4.72
C TRP A 39 -3.90 5.41 5.99
N ASP A 40 -2.98 4.46 5.89
CA ASP A 40 -2.16 4.05 7.03
C ASP A 40 -0.84 4.83 7.05
N LEU A 41 -0.17 5.01 5.89
CA LEU A 41 1.09 5.76 5.80
C LEU A 41 1.11 6.73 4.61
N HIS A 42 1.86 7.81 4.76
CA HIS A 42 2.29 8.69 3.67
C HIS A 42 3.81 8.64 3.55
N LEU A 43 4.33 8.46 2.34
CA LEU A 43 5.75 8.33 2.08
C LEU A 43 6.27 9.36 1.10
N HIS A 44 7.49 9.85 1.34
CA HIS A 44 8.31 10.54 0.36
C HIS A 44 9.36 9.58 -0.17
N VAL A 45 9.48 9.50 -1.48
CA VAL A 45 10.33 8.51 -2.15
C VAL A 45 11.73 9.10 -2.37
N PRO A 46 12.82 8.38 -2.04
CA PRO A 46 14.17 8.79 -2.42
C PRO A 46 14.34 8.73 -3.95
N ASP A 47 15.37 9.37 -4.53
CA ASP A 47 15.59 9.24 -5.99
C ASP A 47 15.92 7.81 -6.42
N GLN A 48 16.57 7.07 -5.51
CA GLN A 48 16.98 5.69 -5.66
C GLN A 48 16.87 4.98 -4.32
N ILE A 49 16.79 3.65 -4.34
CA ILE A 49 16.81 2.86 -3.10
C ILE A 49 18.18 3.06 -2.43
N VAL A 50 18.15 3.35 -1.13
CA VAL A 50 19.35 3.64 -0.33
C VAL A 50 19.55 2.55 0.69
N ASP A 51 20.78 2.08 0.82
CA ASP A 51 21.19 1.33 2.01
C ASP A 51 21.44 2.33 3.16
N VAL A 52 20.43 2.46 4.03
CA VAL A 52 20.42 3.45 5.11
C VAL A 52 21.47 3.17 6.19
N ASP A 53 21.93 1.93 6.33
CA ASP A 53 22.90 1.56 7.37
C ASP A 53 24.31 2.07 7.01
N SER A 54 24.60 2.20 5.70
CA SER A 54 25.90 2.68 5.19
C SER A 54 25.88 4.13 4.72
N SER A 55 24.70 4.72 4.52
CA SER A 55 24.54 6.07 3.94
C SER A 55 24.29 7.14 5.01
N LYS A 56 25.10 8.20 5.02
CA LYS A 56 24.92 9.34 5.95
C LYS A 56 23.84 10.33 5.52
N SER A 57 23.56 10.42 4.22
CA SER A 57 22.55 11.31 3.63
C SER A 57 22.23 10.89 2.20
N TRP A 58 21.03 11.16 1.72
CA TRP A 58 20.61 10.88 0.34
C TRP A 58 19.59 11.91 -0.15
N THR A 59 19.38 11.94 -1.47
CA THR A 59 18.47 12.88 -2.14
C THR A 59 17.05 12.33 -2.22
N MET A 60 16.07 13.19 -1.97
CA MET A 60 14.66 12.87 -2.14
C MET A 60 14.20 13.20 -3.57
N SER A 61 13.33 12.36 -4.14
CA SER A 61 12.86 12.53 -5.52
C SER A 61 11.84 13.65 -5.72
N GLY A 62 11.30 14.21 -4.63
CA GLY A 62 10.16 15.12 -4.65
C GLY A 62 8.80 14.43 -4.87
N HIS A 63 8.77 13.12 -5.16
CA HIS A 63 7.54 12.35 -5.27
C HIS A 63 7.09 11.82 -3.91
N SER A 64 5.77 11.70 -3.76
CA SER A 64 5.14 11.06 -2.61
C SER A 64 4.23 9.91 -3.05
N ALA A 65 3.89 9.04 -2.11
CA ALA A 65 2.92 7.98 -2.29
C ALA A 65 2.15 7.71 -0.98
N HIS A 66 0.97 7.13 -1.09
CA HIS A 66 0.19 6.63 0.05
C HIS A 66 0.34 5.12 0.17
N VAL A 67 0.24 4.62 1.40
CA VAL A 67 0.25 3.20 1.69
C VAL A 67 -0.98 2.82 2.50
N GLN A 68 -1.60 1.73 2.07
CA GLN A 68 -2.45 0.93 2.92
C GLN A 68 -1.72 -0.37 3.29
N VAL A 69 -1.74 -0.73 4.56
CA VAL A 69 -1.27 -2.01 5.07
C VAL A 69 -2.45 -2.93 5.36
N LYS A 70 -2.31 -4.20 4.99
CA LYS A 70 -3.25 -5.26 5.37
C LYS A 70 -2.51 -6.50 5.82
N PHE A 71 -2.77 -6.89 7.07
CA PHE A 71 -2.32 -8.15 7.62
C PHE A 71 -3.15 -9.33 7.09
N ARG A 72 -2.50 -10.48 6.87
CA ARG A 72 -3.12 -11.70 6.35
C ARG A 72 -2.72 -12.92 7.19
N SER A 73 -3.71 -13.50 7.87
CA SER A 73 -3.52 -14.75 8.61
C SER A 73 -3.51 -16.03 7.75
N LYS A 74 -3.65 -15.87 6.43
CA LYS A 74 -3.60 -16.95 5.43
C LYS A 74 -2.94 -16.37 4.19
N ALA A 75 -1.98 -17.10 3.63
CA ALA A 75 -1.11 -16.67 2.53
C ALA A 75 -1.84 -16.05 1.30
N ASN A 76 -3.15 -16.22 1.14
CA ASN A 76 -3.86 -15.92 -0.11
C ASN A 76 -5.14 -15.07 0.03
N SER A 77 -5.36 -14.30 1.10
CA SER A 77 -6.50 -13.36 1.08
C SER A 77 -6.34 -12.13 1.97
N ALA A 78 -6.22 -10.94 1.37
CA ALA A 78 -6.71 -9.71 2.02
C ALA A 78 -8.11 -9.42 1.50
N ARG A 79 -8.94 -8.92 2.40
CA ARG A 79 -10.29 -8.46 2.11
C ARG A 79 -10.25 -6.95 1.95
N VAL A 80 -10.44 -6.48 0.72
CA VAL A 80 -10.60 -5.05 0.43
C VAL A 80 -11.82 -4.90 -0.48
N SER A 81 -12.66 -3.92 -0.18
CA SER A 81 -13.83 -3.65 -1.02
C SER A 81 -13.41 -2.97 -2.33
N ILE A 82 -14.09 -3.30 -3.43
CA ILE A 82 -13.85 -2.66 -4.73
C ILE A 82 -14.20 -1.17 -4.69
N GLY A 83 -15.19 -0.77 -3.88
CA GLY A 83 -15.50 0.64 -3.64
C GLY A 83 -14.30 1.38 -3.06
N THR A 84 -13.72 0.84 -1.98
CA THR A 84 -12.54 1.42 -1.33
C THR A 84 -11.34 1.49 -2.29
N MET A 85 -11.09 0.44 -3.10
CA MET A 85 -10.02 0.49 -4.11
C MET A 85 -10.30 1.54 -5.19
N LYS A 86 -11.56 1.72 -5.62
CA LYS A 86 -11.94 2.81 -6.52
C LYS A 86 -11.74 4.16 -5.87
N ASP A 87 -12.04 4.32 -4.58
CA ASP A 87 -11.80 5.56 -3.83
C ASP A 87 -10.31 5.83 -3.66
N TRP A 88 -9.48 4.80 -3.56
CA TRP A 88 -8.03 4.93 -3.54
C TRP A 88 -7.45 5.38 -4.88
N ILE A 89 -7.95 4.79 -5.97
CA ILE A 89 -7.53 5.14 -7.33
C ILE A 89 -8.05 6.54 -7.72
N SER A 90 -9.32 6.84 -7.43
CA SER A 90 -10.00 8.09 -7.82
C SER A 90 -9.80 9.23 -6.82
N GLY A 91 -9.69 8.91 -5.53
CA GLY A 91 -9.36 9.78 -4.42
C GLY A 91 -7.86 10.03 -4.27
N SER A 92 -7.06 9.65 -5.27
CA SER A 92 -5.80 10.31 -5.62
C SER A 92 -6.03 11.78 -6.05
N ARG A 93 -6.87 12.52 -5.31
CA ARG A 93 -7.19 13.94 -5.47
C ARG A 93 -5.96 14.84 -5.45
N SER A 94 -4.80 14.33 -5.01
CA SER A 94 -3.49 15.00 -5.01
C SER A 94 -2.51 14.48 -6.07
N GLY A 95 -2.90 13.57 -6.97
CA GLY A 95 -1.99 12.94 -7.94
C GLY A 95 -0.99 11.95 -7.32
N THR A 96 -1.15 11.66 -6.03
CA THR A 96 -0.27 10.79 -5.24
C THR A 96 -0.67 9.31 -5.42
N PRO A 97 0.21 8.43 -5.95
CA PRO A 97 -0.10 7.02 -6.14
C PRO A 97 -0.27 6.28 -4.80
N THR A 98 -1.16 5.29 -4.80
CA THR A 98 -1.42 4.43 -3.63
C THR A 98 -0.89 3.02 -3.84
N PHE A 99 -0.14 2.53 -2.85
CA PHE A 99 0.30 1.15 -2.75
C PHE A 99 -0.45 0.41 -1.64
N VAL A 100 -0.68 -0.88 -1.85
CA VAL A 100 -1.24 -1.76 -0.81
C VAL A 100 -0.19 -2.79 -0.43
N PHE A 101 0.32 -2.72 0.79
CA PHE A 101 1.25 -3.68 1.35
C PHE A 101 0.52 -4.76 2.13
N LEU A 102 1.03 -5.97 2.03
CA LEU A 102 0.40 -7.18 2.48
C LEU A 102 1.45 -7.98 3.23
N LEU A 103 1.20 -8.12 4.53
CA LEU A 103 2.07 -8.88 5.41
C LEU A 103 1.35 -10.18 5.81
N ASP A 104 2.06 -11.30 5.73
CA ASP A 104 1.56 -12.58 6.20
C ASP A 104 2.15 -13.00 7.56
N ASP A 105 1.55 -14.01 8.19
CA ASP A 105 1.99 -14.56 9.49
C ASP A 105 3.44 -15.08 9.50
N ALA A 106 4.02 -15.36 8.31
CA ALA A 106 5.38 -15.85 8.17
C ALA A 106 6.40 -14.72 7.92
N GLY A 107 5.97 -13.45 7.94
CA GLY A 107 6.82 -12.28 7.63
C GLY A 107 7.01 -12.05 6.13
N GLY A 108 6.22 -12.70 5.28
CA GLY A 108 6.22 -12.49 3.84
C GLY A 108 5.57 -11.15 3.49
N LEU A 109 6.35 -10.28 2.85
CA LEU A 109 5.89 -8.97 2.39
C LEU A 109 5.60 -8.97 0.89
N ASN A 110 4.37 -8.64 0.51
CA ASN A 110 3.95 -8.43 -0.86
C ASN A 110 3.32 -7.04 -1.02
N TYR A 111 3.30 -6.48 -2.22
CA TYR A 111 2.64 -5.21 -2.47
C TYR A 111 1.90 -5.18 -3.81
N LEU A 112 0.90 -4.31 -3.88
CA LEU A 112 0.15 -3.99 -5.10
C LEU A 112 0.41 -2.54 -5.46
N THR A 113 0.74 -2.31 -6.73
CA THR A 113 0.88 -0.98 -7.30
C THR A 113 -0.49 -0.39 -7.65
N PRO A 114 -0.59 0.94 -7.87
CA PRO A 114 -1.82 1.55 -8.37
C PRO A 114 -2.40 0.85 -9.60
N CYS A 115 -1.54 0.30 -10.46
CA CYS A 115 -1.92 -0.33 -11.72
C CYS A 115 -2.43 -1.76 -11.50
N ASP A 116 -1.88 -2.48 -10.52
CA ASP A 116 -2.43 -3.75 -10.07
C ASP A 116 -3.83 -3.55 -9.48
N LEU A 117 -4.02 -2.50 -8.67
CA LEU A 117 -5.33 -2.14 -8.14
C LEU A 117 -6.33 -1.82 -9.26
N GLN A 118 -5.91 -1.06 -10.27
CA GLN A 118 -6.72 -0.75 -11.44
C GLN A 118 -7.13 -2.02 -12.20
N ASN A 119 -6.21 -2.96 -12.39
CA ASN A 119 -6.49 -4.25 -13.04
C ASN A 119 -7.51 -5.07 -12.23
N VAL A 120 -7.38 -5.11 -10.90
CA VAL A 120 -8.34 -5.80 -10.01
C VAL A 120 -9.73 -5.17 -10.11
N VAL A 121 -9.82 -3.84 -10.13
CA VAL A 121 -11.08 -3.11 -10.28
C VAL A 121 -11.73 -3.39 -11.65
N ASN A 122 -10.94 -3.36 -12.73
CA ASN A 122 -11.42 -3.57 -14.10
C ASN A 122 -11.90 -5.01 -14.32
N ALA A 123 -11.25 -6.00 -13.69
CA ALA A 123 -11.67 -7.39 -13.77
C ALA A 123 -13.01 -7.66 -13.07
N ARG A 124 -13.46 -6.76 -12.17
CA ARG A 124 -14.64 -6.97 -11.31
C ARG A 124 -15.48 -5.69 -11.15
N PRO A 125 -16.03 -5.11 -12.25
CA PRO A 125 -16.66 -3.79 -12.23
C PRO A 125 -17.91 -3.68 -11.33
N ASN A 126 -18.61 -4.81 -11.14
CA ASN A 126 -19.91 -4.90 -10.45
C ASN A 126 -19.87 -5.61 -9.08
N ALA A 127 -18.69 -5.93 -8.54
CA ALA A 127 -18.60 -6.62 -7.24
C ALA A 127 -19.00 -5.68 -6.09
N ARG A 128 -20.16 -5.97 -5.46
CA ARG A 128 -20.78 -5.13 -4.41
C ARG A 128 -20.44 -5.50 -2.97
N ALA A 129 -19.61 -6.50 -2.71
CA ALA A 129 -19.27 -6.91 -1.34
C ALA A 129 -17.81 -7.33 -1.26
N THR A 130 -17.14 -6.92 -0.17
CA THR A 130 -15.78 -7.27 0.26
C THR A 130 -15.16 -8.41 -0.54
N THR A 131 -14.45 -8.03 -1.61
CA THR A 131 -13.83 -9.01 -2.49
C THR A 131 -12.65 -9.63 -1.76
N LYS A 132 -12.66 -10.96 -1.57
CA LYS A 132 -11.43 -11.68 -1.26
C LYS A 132 -10.54 -11.54 -2.50
N ILE A 133 -9.47 -10.77 -2.37
CA ILE A 133 -8.46 -10.73 -3.41
C ILE A 133 -7.55 -11.93 -3.16
N ASP A 134 -7.75 -12.98 -3.95
CA ASP A 134 -6.83 -14.11 -4.06
C ASP A 134 -5.69 -13.66 -5.00
N LEU A 135 -4.47 -13.58 -4.45
CA LEU A 135 -3.36 -12.86 -5.08
C LEU A 135 -2.34 -13.73 -5.81
N ARG A 136 -2.66 -15.00 -6.06
CA ARG A 136 -1.82 -15.81 -6.95
C ARG A 136 -1.78 -15.32 -8.41
N SER A 137 -2.62 -14.34 -8.78
CA SER A 137 -2.80 -13.91 -10.17
C SER A 137 -2.38 -12.47 -10.48
N ALA A 138 -1.70 -11.76 -9.56
CA ALA A 138 -1.09 -10.47 -9.90
C ALA A 138 0.32 -10.75 -10.47
N PRO A 139 0.55 -10.54 -11.78
CA PRO A 139 1.86 -10.83 -12.36
C PRO A 139 2.91 -9.93 -11.71
N CYS A 140 3.84 -10.55 -11.00
CA CYS A 140 5.12 -9.95 -10.66
C CYS A 140 5.77 -9.48 -11.97
N HIS A 141 6.17 -8.21 -12.04
CA HIS A 141 6.80 -7.53 -13.18
C HIS A 141 5.86 -6.91 -14.23
N ALA A 142 5.50 -5.64 -14.02
CA ALA A 142 5.31 -4.70 -15.14
C ALA A 142 5.49 -3.23 -14.70
N TYR A 143 6.70 -2.85 -14.28
CA TYR A 143 7.09 -1.44 -14.04
C TYR A 143 7.07 -0.54 -15.31
N ARG A 144 6.58 -1.03 -16.46
CA ARG A 144 6.74 -0.35 -17.76
C ARG A 144 5.50 0.31 -18.38
N ALA A 145 4.29 0.13 -17.86
CA ALA A 145 3.09 0.49 -18.64
C ALA A 145 2.20 1.61 -18.07
N CYS A 146 2.50 2.17 -16.90
CA CYS A 146 1.55 3.02 -16.20
C CYS A 146 2.03 4.47 -16.08
N ARG A 147 2.21 5.13 -17.23
CA ARG A 147 2.17 6.60 -17.27
C ARG A 147 0.73 7.01 -17.02
N ILE A 148 0.40 7.34 -15.77
CA ILE A 148 -0.78 8.15 -15.47
C ILE A 148 -0.56 9.47 -16.23
N LYS A 149 -1.24 9.65 -17.36
CA LYS A 149 -1.21 10.92 -18.08
C LYS A 149 -1.83 11.96 -17.16
N PRO A 150 -1.16 13.10 -16.88
CA PRO A 150 -1.83 14.21 -16.23
C PRO A 150 -3.00 14.63 -17.14
N ARG A 151 -4.20 14.73 -16.55
CA ARG A 151 -5.34 15.35 -17.25
C ARG A 151 -4.99 16.81 -17.50
N ALA A 152 -5.07 17.21 -18.77
CA ALA A 152 -5.08 18.61 -19.20
C ALA A 152 -6.35 19.32 -18.70
#